data_AF-A0A367Q7X9-F1
#
_entry.id   AF-A0A367Q7X9-F1
#
_cell.length_a   1.000
_cell.length_b   1.000
_cell.length_c   1.000
_cell.angle_alpha   90.00
_cell.angle_beta   90.00
_cell.angle_gamma   90.00
#
_symmetry.space_group_name_H-M   'P 1'
#
loop_
_entity.id
_entity.type
_entity.pdbx_description
1 polymer ?
#
loop_
_entity_poly.entity_id
_entity_poly.type
_entity_poly.pdbx_seq_one_letter_code
_entity_poly.pdbx_strand_id
1 'polypeptide(L)'
;MRKVGYLSTLKDITEKYKPKNSKLNFSQYIKDFYTQVTRVNPNEYSAYHQRGFYRHLAVSLSIEEALGMLMGEYTTLVIFDPINHELNYKNSKLLIHTLDFYNSEEGKKYIDSYEFNDQTFPSYAIVGWMAVEKIFKYDEKSFAADKDLHLLGESLLNYKNSCGYEGSDVWGIVLKKPIFLNPPICNVLQPEGINNGELWGAEDLSHLEAFDIALQAKVEYE
;
A
#
# COMPACT_ATOMS: atom_id res chain seq x y z
N MET A 1 1.71 43.49 -19.16
CA MET A 1 1.52 42.10 -18.66
C MET A 1 2.48 41.18 -19.38
N ARG A 2 3.50 40.63 -18.71
CA ARG A 2 4.31 39.56 -19.32
C ARG A 2 3.40 38.33 -19.46
N LYS A 3 3.30 37.77 -20.67
CA LYS A 3 2.78 36.41 -20.86
C LYS A 3 3.74 35.48 -20.11
N VAL A 4 3.39 35.13 -18.88
CA VAL A 4 4.11 34.09 -18.14
C VAL A 4 3.80 32.79 -18.90
N GLY A 5 4.82 32.24 -19.56
CA GLY A 5 4.68 31.00 -20.31
C GLY A 5 4.41 29.83 -19.36
N TYR A 6 3.74 28.79 -19.85
CA TYR A 6 3.42 27.60 -19.06
C TYR A 6 4.64 27.03 -18.31
N LEU A 7 5.81 26.97 -18.98
CA LEU A 7 7.07 26.53 -18.38
C LEU A 7 7.56 27.41 -17.22
N SER A 8 7.42 28.74 -17.32
CA SER A 8 7.75 29.63 -16.20
C SER A 8 6.78 29.44 -15.03
N THR A 9 5.50 29.26 -15.31
CA THR A 9 4.50 28.96 -14.26
C THR A 9 4.80 27.61 -13.58
N LEU A 10 5.17 26.58 -14.35
CA LEU A 10 5.58 25.29 -13.78
C LEU A 10 6.81 25.44 -12.89
N LYS A 11 7.83 26.20 -13.33
CA LYS A 11 9.02 26.46 -12.53
C LYS A 11 8.68 27.14 -11.20
N ASP A 12 7.80 28.14 -11.23
CA ASP A 12 7.35 28.85 -10.03
C ASP A 12 6.55 27.92 -9.09
N ILE A 13 5.70 27.05 -9.64
CA ILE A 13 4.98 26.02 -8.86
C ILE A 13 5.99 25.04 -8.24
N THR A 14 6.93 24.51 -9.02
CA THR A 14 7.95 23.58 -8.52
C THR A 14 8.71 24.19 -7.35
N GLU A 15 9.23 25.41 -7.51
CA GLU A 15 9.98 26.10 -6.44
C GLU A 15 9.11 26.42 -5.21
N LYS A 16 7.82 26.74 -5.41
CA LYS A 16 6.89 27.03 -4.32
C LYS A 16 6.61 25.80 -3.46
N TYR A 17 6.40 24.64 -4.10
CA TYR A 17 6.00 23.42 -3.40
C TYR A 17 7.19 22.51 -3.07
N LYS A 18 8.39 22.76 -3.62
CA LYS A 18 9.60 21.97 -3.38
C LYS A 18 9.78 21.65 -1.88
N PRO A 19 9.98 20.38 -1.50
CA PRO A 19 10.21 20.00 -0.11
C PRO A 19 11.43 20.75 0.44
N LYS A 20 11.24 21.56 1.49
CA LYS A 20 12.33 22.25 2.21
C LYS A 20 12.59 21.49 3.51
N ASN A 21 13.65 20.68 3.54
CA ASN A 21 14.26 20.06 4.73
C ASN A 21 13.28 19.55 5.82
N SER A 22 12.17 18.94 5.42
CA SER A 22 11.24 18.34 6.37
C SER A 22 10.67 17.07 5.75
N LYS A 23 10.55 16.03 6.58
CA LYS A 23 9.73 14.81 6.37
C LYS A 23 8.23 15.13 6.18
N LEU A 24 7.90 16.30 5.63
CA LEU A 24 6.55 16.66 5.19
C LEU A 24 6.27 15.86 3.92
N ASN A 25 5.82 14.62 4.15
CA ASN A 25 5.07 13.72 3.30
C ASN A 25 5.19 14.08 1.80
N PHE A 26 6.24 13.60 1.13
CA PHE A 26 6.51 13.76 -0.32
C PHE A 26 5.26 13.54 -1.18
N SER A 27 4.50 12.56 -0.73
CA SER A 27 3.19 12.18 -1.17
C SER A 27 2.18 13.38 -1.16
N GLN A 28 2.06 14.12 -0.05
CA GLN A 28 1.30 15.39 0.02
C GLN A 28 1.87 16.48 -0.91
N TYR A 29 3.21 16.55 -1.07
CA TYR A 29 3.82 17.47 -2.05
C TYR A 29 3.36 17.17 -3.49
N ILE A 30 3.40 15.91 -3.91
CA ILE A 30 2.97 15.47 -5.24
C ILE A 30 1.50 15.83 -5.49
N LYS A 31 0.62 15.61 -4.49
CA LYS A 31 -0.79 16.04 -4.58
C LYS A 31 -0.92 17.53 -4.83
N ASP A 32 -0.27 18.36 -4.03
CA ASP A 32 -0.44 19.80 -4.10
C ASP A 32 0.17 20.36 -5.38
N PHE A 33 1.35 19.87 -5.77
CA PHE A 33 2.01 20.21 -7.02
C PHE A 33 1.10 19.94 -8.22
N TYR A 34 0.66 18.70 -8.42
CA TYR A 34 -0.15 18.35 -9.59
C TYR A 34 -1.57 18.91 -9.54
N THR A 35 -2.10 19.22 -8.35
CA THR A 35 -3.34 20.01 -8.22
C THR A 35 -3.16 21.40 -8.80
N GLN A 36 -2.02 22.07 -8.56
CA GLN A 36 -1.75 23.36 -9.19
C GLN A 36 -1.48 23.25 -10.69
N VAL A 37 -0.75 22.22 -11.13
CA VAL A 37 -0.53 21.98 -12.58
C VAL A 37 -1.86 21.83 -13.31
N THR A 38 -2.77 20.99 -12.82
CA THR A 38 -4.10 20.80 -13.42
C THR A 38 -4.98 22.06 -13.34
N ARG A 39 -4.77 22.95 -12.36
CA ARG A 39 -5.45 24.25 -12.31
C ARG A 39 -4.95 25.22 -13.39
N VAL A 40 -3.66 25.18 -13.71
CA VAL A 40 -3.03 26.05 -14.71
C VAL A 40 -3.23 25.51 -16.13
N ASN A 41 -3.07 24.20 -16.33
CA ASN A 41 -3.34 23.50 -17.57
C ASN A 41 -4.29 22.33 -17.31
N PRO A 42 -5.63 22.54 -17.43
CA PRO A 42 -6.63 21.51 -17.24
C PRO A 42 -6.56 20.35 -18.23
N ASN A 43 -5.77 20.47 -19.31
CA ASN A 43 -5.57 19.44 -20.33
C ASN A 43 -4.26 18.65 -20.15
N GLU A 44 -3.49 18.91 -19.07
CA GLU A 44 -2.26 18.18 -18.77
C GLU A 44 -2.57 16.78 -18.24
N TYR A 45 -2.80 15.83 -19.13
CA TYR A 45 -3.18 14.45 -18.79
C TYR A 45 -2.17 13.80 -17.81
N SER A 46 -0.88 14.04 -18.03
CA SER A 46 0.20 13.53 -17.16
C SER A 46 0.03 13.98 -15.71
N ALA A 47 -0.45 15.21 -15.47
CA ALA A 47 -0.67 15.74 -14.13
C ALA A 47 -1.88 15.10 -13.44
N TYR A 48 -2.95 14.75 -14.17
CA TYR A 48 -4.06 13.99 -13.59
C TYR A 48 -3.63 12.58 -13.20
N HIS A 49 -2.87 11.92 -14.07
CA HIS A 49 -2.28 10.60 -13.82
C HIS A 49 -1.47 10.64 -12.52
N GLN A 50 -0.45 11.49 -12.46
CA GLN A 50 0.44 11.59 -11.29
C GLN A 50 -0.29 12.00 -9.99
N ARG A 51 -1.31 12.86 -10.07
CA ARG A 51 -2.15 13.23 -8.92
C ARG A 51 -2.99 12.07 -8.39
N GLY A 52 -3.43 11.17 -9.27
CA GLY A 52 -4.16 9.96 -8.91
C GLY A 52 -3.24 8.93 -8.26
N PHE A 53 -2.08 8.70 -8.87
CA PHE A 53 -1.14 7.65 -8.46
C PHE A 53 -0.56 7.82 -7.06
N TYR A 54 -0.32 9.06 -6.64
CA TYR A 54 0.10 9.36 -5.27
C TYR A 54 -0.79 8.70 -4.20
N ARG A 55 -2.09 8.57 -4.46
CA ARG A 55 -3.02 8.06 -3.45
C ARG A 55 -2.88 6.58 -3.17
N HIS A 56 -2.05 5.87 -3.94
CA HIS A 56 -1.89 4.44 -3.76
C HIS A 56 -1.10 4.09 -2.50
N LEU A 57 -1.55 3.03 -1.86
CA LEU A 57 -0.96 2.48 -0.65
C LEU A 57 -0.38 1.10 -0.96
N ALA A 58 0.69 0.78 -0.27
CA ALA A 58 1.20 -0.57 -0.08
C ALA A 58 0.98 -1.01 1.37
N VAL A 59 0.90 -2.31 1.58
CA VAL A 59 1.03 -2.94 2.91
C VAL A 59 2.30 -3.76 2.91
N SER A 60 3.12 -3.61 3.94
CA SER A 60 4.32 -4.42 4.14
C SER A 60 4.00 -5.61 5.03
N LEU A 61 4.25 -6.82 4.54
CA LEU A 61 3.92 -8.08 5.22
C LEU A 61 5.15 -9.00 5.27
N SER A 62 5.16 -9.95 6.20
CA SER A 62 6.09 -11.08 6.14
C SER A 62 5.84 -11.84 4.84
N ILE A 63 6.84 -12.60 4.38
CA ILE A 63 6.71 -13.30 3.11
C ILE A 63 5.54 -14.30 3.15
N GLU A 64 5.40 -15.02 4.26
CA GLU A 64 4.33 -15.99 4.48
C GLU A 64 2.97 -15.32 4.49
N GLU A 65 2.84 -14.19 5.18
CA GLU A 65 1.61 -13.42 5.23
C GLU A 65 1.25 -12.85 3.85
N ALA A 66 2.21 -12.26 3.13
CA ALA A 66 2.01 -11.75 1.79
C ALA A 66 1.53 -12.85 0.83
N LEU A 67 2.19 -14.02 0.88
CA LEU A 67 1.83 -15.16 0.03
C LEU A 67 0.46 -15.72 0.42
N GLY A 68 0.20 -15.97 1.71
CA GLY A 68 -1.10 -16.47 2.18
C GLY A 68 -2.26 -15.55 1.80
N MET A 69 -2.04 -14.24 1.85
CA MET A 69 -3.04 -13.26 1.43
C MET A 69 -3.27 -13.28 -0.08
N LEU A 70 -2.21 -13.37 -0.90
CA LEU A 70 -2.32 -13.48 -2.36
C LEU A 70 -2.87 -14.84 -2.82
N MET A 71 -2.66 -15.91 -2.07
CA MET A 71 -3.28 -17.22 -2.27
C MET A 71 -4.73 -17.26 -1.77
N GLY A 72 -5.17 -16.23 -1.03
CA GLY A 72 -6.54 -16.12 -0.52
C GLY A 72 -6.82 -17.00 0.70
N GLU A 73 -5.80 -17.46 1.42
CA GLU A 73 -5.96 -18.17 2.69
C GLU A 73 -6.67 -17.32 3.74
N TYR A 74 -6.40 -16.02 3.72
CA TYR A 74 -7.13 -15.01 4.44
C TYR A 74 -7.25 -13.76 3.57
N THR A 75 -8.33 -13.00 3.77
CA THR A 75 -8.72 -11.93 2.84
C THR A 75 -9.04 -10.62 3.54
N THR A 76 -8.76 -10.53 4.83
CA THR A 76 -9.00 -9.32 5.62
C THR A 76 -7.74 -8.94 6.39
N LEU A 77 -7.21 -7.75 6.08
CA LEU A 77 -6.17 -7.11 6.86
C LEU A 77 -6.82 -6.39 8.06
N VAL A 78 -6.25 -6.56 9.25
CA VAL A 78 -6.70 -5.87 10.46
C VAL A 78 -5.68 -4.78 10.81
N ILE A 79 -6.17 -3.56 10.98
CA ILE A 79 -5.33 -2.39 11.26
C ILE A 79 -5.86 -1.61 12.48
N PHE A 80 -4.95 -0.88 13.13
CA PHE A 80 -5.23 -0.08 14.30
C PHE A 80 -5.18 1.42 13.97
N ASP A 81 -6.12 2.17 14.55
CA ASP A 81 -6.17 3.64 14.50
C ASP A 81 -5.84 4.27 13.12
N PRO A 82 -6.46 3.79 12.02
CA PRO A 82 -6.12 4.24 10.68
C PRO A 82 -6.41 5.72 10.48
N ILE A 83 -5.59 6.37 9.66
CA ILE A 83 -5.82 7.76 9.28
C ILE A 83 -6.92 7.86 8.21
N ASN A 84 -7.53 9.05 8.09
CA ASN A 84 -8.60 9.29 7.13
C ASN A 84 -8.24 8.92 5.68
N HIS A 85 -6.97 9.00 5.29
CA HIS A 85 -6.56 8.61 3.95
C HIS A 85 -6.80 7.11 3.69
N GLU A 86 -6.42 6.27 4.65
CA GLU A 86 -6.54 4.80 4.58
C GLU A 86 -8.01 4.39 4.60
N LEU A 87 -8.82 5.01 5.47
CA LEU A 87 -10.26 4.77 5.54
C LEU A 87 -11.02 5.09 4.25
N ASN A 88 -10.47 6.00 3.44
CA ASN A 88 -11.03 6.38 2.14
C ASN A 88 -10.46 5.57 0.97
N TYR A 89 -9.62 4.57 1.22
CA TYR A 89 -8.93 3.79 0.19
C TYR A 89 -9.79 2.66 -0.44
N LYS A 90 -11.10 2.65 -0.19
CA LYS A 90 -12.04 1.71 -0.82
C LYS A 90 -12.07 1.82 -2.35
N ASN A 91 -12.36 0.72 -3.05
CA ASN A 91 -12.35 0.62 -4.51
C ASN A 91 -11.00 0.95 -5.16
N SER A 92 -9.91 0.82 -4.40
CA SER A 92 -8.52 1.00 -4.88
C SER A 92 -7.80 -0.34 -4.94
N LYS A 93 -6.59 -0.36 -5.51
CA LYS A 93 -5.69 -1.51 -5.50
C LYS A 93 -4.67 -1.33 -4.38
N LEU A 94 -4.67 -2.19 -3.37
CA LEU A 94 -3.63 -2.23 -2.34
C LEU A 94 -2.45 -3.05 -2.84
N LEU A 95 -1.27 -2.45 -2.88
CA LEU A 95 -0.04 -3.15 -3.26
C LEU A 95 0.42 -4.05 -2.11
N ILE A 96 0.84 -5.26 -2.43
CA ILE A 96 1.38 -6.22 -1.46
C ILE A 96 2.90 -6.17 -1.56
N HIS A 97 3.52 -5.74 -0.47
CA HIS A 97 4.96 -5.60 -0.32
C HIS A 97 5.48 -6.59 0.72
N THR A 98 6.64 -7.20 0.44
CA THR A 98 7.30 -8.16 1.33
C THR A 98 8.39 -7.49 2.15
N LEU A 99 8.45 -7.84 3.44
CA LEU A 99 9.53 -7.52 4.36
C LEU A 99 10.53 -8.68 4.42
N ASP A 100 11.70 -8.40 4.99
CA ASP A 100 12.79 -9.37 5.18
C ASP A 100 12.86 -9.90 6.62
N PHE A 101 11.78 -9.79 7.39
CA PHE A 101 11.78 -10.26 8.77
C PHE A 101 11.90 -11.77 8.79
N TYR A 102 13.10 -12.23 9.15
CA TYR A 102 13.48 -13.61 9.46
C TYR A 102 12.98 -14.60 8.43
N ASN A 103 13.84 -14.87 7.46
CA ASN A 103 13.77 -16.02 6.55
C ASN A 103 13.86 -17.34 7.34
N SER A 104 12.81 -17.61 8.13
CA SER A 104 12.68 -18.74 9.02
C SER A 104 12.66 -20.00 8.15
N GLU A 105 13.18 -21.11 8.67
CA GLU A 105 13.10 -22.36 7.91
C GLU A 105 11.65 -22.76 7.59
N GLU A 106 10.72 -22.35 8.44
CA GLU A 106 9.28 -22.58 8.27
C GLU A 106 8.72 -21.72 7.14
N GLY A 107 9.10 -20.44 7.08
CA GLY A 107 8.76 -19.52 6.00
C GLY A 107 9.26 -20.01 4.64
N LYS A 108 10.52 -20.46 4.57
CA LYS A 108 11.08 -21.06 3.36
C LYS A 108 10.28 -22.27 2.91
N LYS A 109 10.02 -23.21 3.83
CA LYS A 109 9.23 -24.42 3.53
C LYS A 109 7.81 -24.05 3.06
N TYR A 110 7.21 -23.01 3.63
CA TYR A 110 5.90 -22.53 3.24
C TYR A 110 5.91 -21.98 1.80
N ILE A 111 6.86 -21.12 1.47
CA ILE A 111 7.04 -20.58 0.10
C ILE A 111 7.33 -21.71 -0.90
N ASP A 112 8.24 -22.61 -0.55
CA ASP A 112 8.62 -23.77 -1.38
C ASP A 112 7.41 -24.69 -1.66
N SER A 113 6.47 -24.81 -0.70
CA SER A 113 5.26 -25.63 -0.86
C SER A 113 4.31 -25.11 -1.94
N TYR A 114 4.45 -23.83 -2.31
CA TYR A 114 3.75 -23.18 -3.41
C TYR A 114 4.61 -23.01 -4.68
N GLU A 115 5.76 -23.69 -4.76
CA GLU A 115 6.70 -23.64 -5.88
C GLU A 115 7.32 -22.24 -6.14
N PHE A 116 7.27 -21.36 -5.14
CA PHE A 116 7.98 -20.07 -5.16
C PHE A 116 9.40 -20.19 -4.58
N ASN A 117 10.24 -19.19 -4.83
CA ASN A 117 11.59 -19.07 -4.28
C ASN A 117 12.00 -17.60 -4.16
N ASP A 118 13.20 -17.34 -3.65
CA ASP A 118 13.76 -15.99 -3.45
C ASP A 118 13.87 -15.13 -4.74
N GLN A 119 13.67 -15.69 -5.94
CA GLN A 119 13.61 -14.93 -7.20
C GLN A 119 12.19 -14.62 -7.63
N THR A 120 11.24 -15.51 -7.36
CA THR A 120 9.84 -15.38 -7.77
C THR A 120 8.96 -14.73 -6.70
N PHE A 121 9.37 -14.80 -5.43
CA PHE A 121 8.71 -14.15 -4.30
C PHE A 121 9.75 -13.59 -3.28
N PRO A 122 10.57 -12.60 -3.68
CA PRO A 122 11.65 -12.05 -2.85
C PRO A 122 11.17 -11.20 -1.68
N SER A 123 12.03 -11.00 -0.68
CA SER A 123 11.92 -9.91 0.31
C SER A 123 12.13 -8.53 -0.33
N TYR A 124 11.66 -7.48 0.34
CA TYR A 124 11.80 -6.07 -0.09
C TYR A 124 11.33 -5.85 -1.54
N ALA A 125 10.16 -6.40 -1.85
CA ALA A 125 9.62 -6.34 -3.19
C ALA A 125 8.12 -6.12 -3.17
N ILE A 126 7.61 -5.47 -4.22
CA ILE A 126 6.18 -5.52 -4.53
C ILE A 126 5.97 -6.80 -5.33
N VAL A 127 5.19 -7.71 -4.75
CA VAL A 127 4.95 -9.07 -5.28
C VAL A 127 3.57 -9.22 -5.89
N GLY A 128 2.67 -8.27 -5.64
CA GLY A 128 1.30 -8.35 -6.09
C GLY A 128 0.47 -7.14 -5.73
N TRP A 129 -0.81 -7.20 -6.07
CA TRP A 129 -1.81 -6.27 -5.56
C TRP A 129 -3.17 -6.95 -5.42
N MET A 130 -4.01 -6.40 -4.54
CA MET A 130 -5.38 -6.85 -4.32
C MET A 130 -6.35 -5.67 -4.36
N ALA A 131 -7.57 -5.89 -4.81
CA ALA A 131 -8.63 -4.89 -4.80
C ALA A 131 -9.21 -4.73 -3.39
N VAL A 132 -9.30 -3.50 -2.89
CA VAL A 132 -9.96 -3.15 -1.63
C VAL A 132 -11.46 -3.06 -1.84
N GLU A 133 -12.20 -4.03 -1.29
CA GLU A 133 -13.65 -4.14 -1.42
C GLU A 133 -14.38 -3.29 -0.38
N LYS A 134 -14.06 -3.49 0.91
CA LYS A 134 -14.69 -2.77 2.02
C LYS A 134 -13.68 -2.45 3.11
N ILE A 135 -13.92 -1.32 3.78
CA ILE A 135 -13.20 -0.90 5.00
C ILE A 135 -14.26 -0.60 6.05
N PHE A 136 -14.13 -1.19 7.23
CA PHE A 136 -15.13 -1.06 8.30
C PHE A 136 -14.49 -1.21 9.67
N LYS A 137 -15.12 -0.59 10.67
CA LYS A 137 -14.68 -0.65 12.06
C LYS A 137 -15.21 -1.93 12.69
N TYR A 138 -14.35 -2.65 13.40
CA TYR A 138 -14.73 -3.83 14.15
C TYR A 138 -15.39 -3.46 15.48
N ASP A 139 -16.38 -4.27 15.84
CA ASP A 139 -16.78 -4.54 17.20
C ASP A 139 -16.49 -6.01 17.54
N GLU A 140 -16.68 -6.42 18.80
CA GLU A 140 -16.42 -7.82 19.22
C GLU A 140 -17.18 -8.84 18.38
N LYS A 141 -18.43 -8.54 18.00
CA LYS A 141 -19.27 -9.50 17.28
C LYS A 141 -18.80 -9.68 15.84
N SER A 142 -18.51 -8.58 15.14
CA SER A 142 -18.05 -8.60 13.76
C SER A 142 -16.64 -9.15 13.64
N PHE A 143 -15.77 -8.90 14.63
CA PHE A 143 -14.43 -9.49 14.67
C PHE A 143 -14.52 -11.02 14.82
N ALA A 144 -15.31 -11.50 15.79
CA ALA A 144 -15.52 -12.94 15.98
C ALA A 144 -16.12 -13.63 14.74
N ALA A 145 -17.03 -12.95 14.03
CA ALA A 145 -17.65 -13.46 12.81
C ALA A 145 -16.67 -13.57 11.64
N ASP A 146 -15.64 -12.73 11.59
CA ASP A 146 -14.64 -12.67 10.53
C ASP A 146 -13.36 -13.46 10.87
N LYS A 147 -13.35 -14.26 11.94
CA LYS A 147 -12.16 -15.01 12.42
C LYS A 147 -11.43 -15.79 11.33
N ASP A 148 -12.17 -16.41 10.41
CA ASP A 148 -11.62 -17.23 9.32
C ASP A 148 -11.14 -16.36 8.14
N LEU A 149 -11.54 -15.08 8.11
CA LEU A 149 -11.13 -14.12 7.08
C LEU A 149 -9.86 -13.36 7.44
N HIS A 150 -9.51 -13.28 8.74
CA HIS A 150 -8.28 -12.61 9.21
C HIS A 150 -7.34 -13.51 10.02
N LEU A 151 -7.78 -14.68 10.50
CA LEU A 151 -6.99 -15.69 11.23
C LEU A 151 -6.38 -15.22 12.57
N LEU A 152 -6.98 -14.22 13.22
CA LEU A 152 -6.47 -13.63 14.48
C LEU A 152 -7.28 -14.07 15.72
N GLY A 153 -8.12 -15.10 15.57
CA GLY A 153 -9.01 -15.61 16.61
C GLY A 153 -10.33 -14.85 16.74
N GLU A 154 -11.08 -15.14 17.79
CA GLU A 154 -12.47 -14.68 17.94
C GLU A 154 -12.63 -13.46 18.85
N SER A 155 -11.66 -13.17 19.72
CA SER A 155 -11.80 -12.11 20.72
C SER A 155 -11.01 -10.88 20.32
N LEU A 156 -11.73 -9.79 20.05
CA LEU A 156 -11.11 -8.52 19.70
C LEU A 156 -10.31 -7.97 20.89
N LEU A 157 -10.84 -8.06 22.11
CA LEU A 157 -10.12 -7.68 23.32
C LEU A 157 -8.80 -8.44 23.48
N ASN A 158 -8.80 -9.78 23.32
CA ASN A 158 -7.56 -10.56 23.45
C ASN A 158 -6.56 -10.20 22.35
N TYR A 159 -7.04 -10.01 21.12
CA TYR A 159 -6.19 -9.58 20.01
C TYR A 159 -5.54 -8.22 20.31
N LYS A 160 -6.33 -7.21 20.69
CA LYS A 160 -5.83 -5.88 21.10
C LYS A 160 -4.76 -5.96 22.18
N ASN A 161 -5.01 -6.75 23.22
CA ASN A 161 -4.07 -6.91 24.34
C ASN A 161 -2.78 -7.59 23.87
N SER A 162 -2.86 -8.63 23.03
CA SER A 162 -1.68 -9.33 22.51
C SER A 162 -0.78 -8.45 21.65
N CYS A 163 -1.37 -7.46 20.97
CA CYS A 163 -0.63 -6.49 20.15
C CYS A 163 -0.22 -5.21 20.92
N GLY A 164 -0.65 -5.04 22.17
CA GLY A 164 -0.38 -3.83 22.95
C GLY A 164 -1.19 -2.59 22.52
N TYR A 165 -2.30 -2.77 21.80
CA TYR A 165 -3.18 -1.70 21.29
C TYR A 165 -4.47 -1.60 22.11
N GLU A 166 -4.32 -1.61 23.43
CA GLU A 166 -5.41 -1.43 24.37
C GLU A 166 -6.09 -0.07 24.14
N GLY A 167 -7.41 -0.05 24.01
CA GLY A 167 -8.16 1.18 23.75
C GLY A 167 -8.18 1.69 22.31
N SER A 168 -7.33 1.18 21.40
CA SER A 168 -7.33 1.55 19.98
C SER A 168 -8.57 1.11 19.23
N ASP A 169 -8.95 1.88 18.20
CA ASP A 169 -9.94 1.46 17.24
C ASP A 169 -9.34 0.42 16.29
N VAL A 170 -10.10 -0.62 15.98
CA VAL A 170 -9.66 -1.72 15.10
C VAL A 170 -10.55 -1.75 13.87
N TRP A 171 -9.92 -1.90 12.71
CA TRP A 171 -10.59 -1.83 11.41
C TRP A 171 -10.20 -3.02 10.54
N GLY A 172 -11.14 -3.52 9.75
CA GLY A 172 -10.92 -4.54 8.73
C GLY A 172 -10.88 -3.93 7.33
N ILE A 173 -9.90 -4.34 6.53
CA ILE A 173 -9.81 -4.06 5.10
C ILE A 173 -9.98 -5.39 4.36
N VAL A 174 -11.09 -5.56 3.64
CA VAL A 174 -11.30 -6.75 2.82
C VAL A 174 -10.67 -6.58 1.45
N LEU A 175 -9.87 -7.58 1.10
CA LEU A 175 -9.07 -7.67 -0.10
C LEU A 175 -9.58 -8.81 -0.97
N LYS A 176 -9.70 -8.56 -2.27
CA LYS A 176 -10.18 -9.52 -3.28
C LYS A 176 -9.32 -9.45 -4.53
N LYS A 177 -9.49 -10.46 -5.41
CA LYS A 177 -8.87 -10.49 -6.74
C LYS A 177 -7.34 -10.34 -6.66
N PRO A 178 -6.65 -11.32 -6.04
CA PRO A 178 -5.20 -11.29 -5.98
C PRO A 178 -4.62 -11.32 -7.38
N ILE A 179 -3.62 -10.47 -7.59
CA ILE A 179 -2.78 -10.44 -8.79
C ILE A 179 -1.34 -10.60 -8.35
N PHE A 180 -0.69 -11.65 -8.85
CA PHE A 180 0.74 -11.86 -8.71
C PHE A 180 1.47 -11.06 -9.78
N LEU A 181 2.57 -10.41 -9.39
CA LEU A 181 3.50 -9.81 -10.33
C LEU A 181 4.52 -10.86 -10.77
N ASN A 182 4.67 -11.00 -12.08
CA ASN A 182 5.70 -11.84 -12.67
C ASN A 182 6.38 -11.08 -13.83
N PRO A 183 7.62 -10.56 -13.65
CA PRO A 183 8.44 -10.64 -12.44
C PRO A 183 7.95 -9.70 -11.32
N PRO A 184 8.33 -9.97 -10.04
CA PRO A 184 8.13 -9.03 -8.94
C PRO A 184 9.01 -7.78 -9.11
N ILE A 185 8.66 -6.69 -8.41
CA ILE A 185 9.43 -5.45 -8.42
C ILE A 185 10.34 -5.44 -7.19
N CYS A 186 11.60 -5.82 -7.39
CA CYS A 186 12.58 -5.99 -6.33
C CYS A 186 13.23 -4.68 -5.86
N ASN A 187 13.90 -4.73 -4.71
CA ASN A 187 14.66 -3.63 -4.10
C ASN A 187 13.80 -2.40 -3.77
N VAL A 188 12.54 -2.63 -3.41
CA VAL A 188 11.63 -1.60 -2.91
C VAL A 188 11.69 -1.66 -1.40
N LEU A 189 12.33 -0.68 -0.77
CA LEU A 189 12.38 -0.59 0.69
C LEU A 189 11.15 0.16 1.19
N GLN A 190 10.50 -0.34 2.24
CA GLN A 190 9.45 0.40 2.90
C GLN A 190 10.02 1.64 3.63
N PRO A 191 9.20 2.67 3.88
CA PRO A 191 9.58 3.82 4.70
C PRO A 191 10.12 3.45 6.09
N GLU A 192 10.94 4.34 6.65
CA GLU A 192 11.50 4.17 7.99
C GLU A 192 10.38 4.03 9.04
N GLY A 193 10.41 2.96 9.82
CA GLY A 193 9.46 2.71 10.90
C GLY A 193 8.22 1.90 10.49
N ILE A 194 8.08 1.53 9.21
CA ILE A 194 7.02 0.63 8.75
C ILE A 194 7.31 -0.80 9.17
N ASN A 195 6.37 -1.38 9.92
CA ASN A 195 6.38 -2.74 10.41
C ASN A 195 5.44 -3.64 9.60
N ASN A 196 5.40 -4.91 10.00
CA ASN A 196 4.50 -5.91 9.46
C ASN A 196 3.02 -5.50 9.65
N GLY A 197 2.23 -5.56 8.57
CA GLY A 197 0.82 -5.20 8.54
C GLY A 197 0.53 -3.70 8.39
N GLU A 198 1.55 -2.85 8.32
CA GLU A 198 1.37 -1.39 8.24
C GLU A 198 1.26 -0.89 6.81
N LEU A 199 0.37 0.09 6.63
CA LEU A 199 0.12 0.76 5.36
C LEU A 199 1.08 1.92 5.16
N TRP A 200 1.51 2.12 3.92
CA TRP A 200 2.36 3.25 3.56
C TRP A 200 2.12 3.73 2.13
N GLY A 201 2.38 5.02 1.91
CA GLY A 201 2.37 5.63 0.58
C GLY A 201 3.79 5.97 0.12
N ALA A 202 3.94 6.27 -1.16
CA ALA A 202 5.24 6.56 -1.75
C ALA A 202 5.93 7.78 -1.09
N GLU A 203 7.17 7.60 -0.60
CA GLU A 203 7.97 8.69 -0.01
C GLU A 203 8.99 9.31 -0.97
N ASP A 204 9.22 8.71 -2.13
CA ASP A 204 10.13 9.21 -3.15
C ASP A 204 9.72 8.75 -4.56
N LEU A 205 10.50 9.14 -5.57
CA LEU A 205 10.23 8.81 -6.97
C LEU A 205 10.37 7.32 -7.26
N SER A 206 11.28 6.61 -6.59
CA SER A 206 11.46 5.17 -6.80
C SER A 206 10.24 4.38 -6.32
N HIS A 207 9.64 4.79 -5.21
CA HIS A 207 8.36 4.25 -4.76
C HIS A 207 7.24 4.51 -5.77
N LEU A 208 7.14 5.73 -6.30
CA LEU A 208 6.11 6.05 -7.30
C LEU A 208 6.29 5.23 -8.58
N GLU A 209 7.51 5.06 -9.07
CA GLU A 209 7.82 4.24 -10.24
C GLU A 209 7.46 2.77 -10.00
N ALA A 210 7.84 2.22 -8.84
CA ALA A 210 7.49 0.86 -8.47
C ALA A 210 5.97 0.65 -8.37
N PHE A 211 5.25 1.60 -7.76
CA PHE A 211 3.80 1.55 -7.66
C PHE A 211 3.15 1.61 -9.04
N ASP A 212 3.64 2.48 -9.93
CA ASP A 212 3.13 2.62 -11.29
C ASP A 212 3.27 1.32 -12.09
N ILE A 213 4.47 0.73 -12.08
CA ILE A 213 4.74 -0.55 -12.74
C ILE A 213 3.82 -1.65 -12.20
N ALA A 214 3.66 -1.75 -10.87
CA ALA A 214 2.81 -2.77 -10.25
C ALA A 214 1.34 -2.63 -10.65
N LEU A 215 0.82 -1.40 -10.68
CA LEU A 215 -0.59 -1.13 -10.95
C LEU A 215 -0.95 -1.28 -12.43
N GLN A 216 0.03 -1.13 -13.32
CA GLN A 216 -0.08 -1.36 -14.76
C GLN A 216 0.06 -2.84 -15.14
N ALA A 217 0.56 -3.69 -14.25
CA ALA A 217 0.65 -5.12 -14.50
C ALA A 217 -0.71 -5.67 -14.90
N LYS A 218 -0.75 -6.31 -16.07
CA LYS A 218 -1.98 -6.86 -16.64
C LYS A 218 -2.43 -8.04 -15.79
N VAL A 219 -3.75 -8.14 -15.63
CA VAL A 219 -4.38 -9.38 -15.17
C VAL A 219 -4.20 -10.38 -16.31
N GLU A 220 -3.29 -11.34 -16.16
CA GLU A 220 -3.28 -12.52 -17.02
C GLU A 220 -4.50 -13.34 -16.60
N TYR A 221 -5.60 -13.18 -17.34
CA TYR A 221 -6.72 -14.09 -17.27
C TYR A 221 -6.31 -15.38 -17.97
N GLU A 222 -6.25 -16.49 -17.22
CA GLU A 222 -6.52 -17.82 -17.75
C GLU A 222 -7.98 -18.21 -17.47
#